data_AF-A0A8J2QBB2-F1
#
_entry.id   AF-A0A8J2QBB2-F1
#
_cell.length_a   1.000
_cell.length_b   1.000
_cell.length_c   1.000
_cell.angle_alpha   90.00
_cell.angle_beta   90.00
_cell.angle_gamma   90.00
#
_symmetry.space_group_name_H-M   'P 1'
#
loop_
_entity.id
_entity.type
_entity.pdbx_description
1 polymer ?
#
loop_
_entity_poly.entity_id
_entity_poly.type
_entity_poly.pdbx_seq_one_letter_code
_entity_poly.pdbx_strand_id
1 'polypeptide(L)'
;MQCIKDSVTENYGEFEKEIRNHNHLAIKSCFAQTIEDGNEKNRCVLALSDLNNKAWDHNGPLRDCLICQTFANGAIKAMLSTSAEEEKCVRSEVSRAVKLEVEYCLRGKMNNFDSIPEFPDFEEGSHAFRDEVITSISEHILINSRLAFCSERKPERAEATRKCLTKPFDGYFSEHCKVLKSCESKISADCQPQIMELRKSICECLNNTRVGLKKRLSSIAQAIRDAIDGNDRGAASIGGGSRVEQCASNIKGLVRTPVNDWIEVIDKSLKKCLKKKPAGQNLGLESLINVGCRKVIADTTGTAHTQLKTGFDFINNLMDAMIERSGRFCGGVHCG
;
A
#
# COMPACT_ATOMS: atom_id res chain seq x y z
N MET A 1 -6.78 -19.29 11.39
CA MET A 1 -7.20 -18.00 10.79
C MET A 1 -8.71 -17.93 10.51
N GLN A 2 -9.41 -19.06 10.28
CA GLN A 2 -10.85 -19.07 9.97
C GLN A 2 -11.73 -18.36 11.01
N CYS A 3 -11.52 -18.60 12.31
CA CYS A 3 -12.25 -17.88 13.38
C CYS A 3 -12.18 -16.34 13.21
N ILE A 4 -10.99 -15.81 12.89
CA ILE A 4 -10.80 -14.37 12.70
C ILE A 4 -11.57 -13.91 11.46
N LYS A 5 -11.49 -14.67 10.36
CA LYS A 5 -12.24 -14.37 9.14
C LYS A 5 -13.74 -14.30 9.42
N ASP A 6 -14.30 -15.31 10.08
CA ASP A 6 -15.74 -15.38 10.33
C ASP A 6 -16.21 -14.18 11.18
N SER A 7 -15.47 -13.85 12.25
CA SER A 7 -15.78 -12.69 13.08
C SER A 7 -15.64 -11.35 12.34
N VAL A 8 -14.63 -11.20 11.48
CA VAL A 8 -14.43 -10.00 10.65
C VAL A 8 -15.55 -9.86 9.62
N THR A 9 -15.94 -10.94 8.95
CA THR A 9 -17.02 -10.93 7.96
C THR A 9 -18.36 -10.59 8.58
N GLU A 10 -18.68 -11.18 9.74
CA GLU A 10 -19.95 -10.93 10.45
C GLU A 10 -20.08 -9.48 10.92
N ASN A 11 -18.99 -8.86 11.37
CA ASN A 11 -18.99 -7.52 11.95
C ASN A 11 -18.24 -6.49 11.08
N TYR A 12 -18.18 -6.73 9.77
CA TYR A 12 -17.30 -5.97 8.87
C TYR A 12 -17.52 -4.46 8.93
N GLY A 13 -18.79 -4.02 8.94
CA GLY A 13 -19.13 -2.60 9.04
C GLY A 13 -18.66 -1.94 10.33
N GLU A 14 -18.65 -2.68 11.45
CA GLU A 14 -18.14 -2.17 12.73
C GLU A 14 -16.62 -2.01 12.70
N PHE A 15 -15.91 -2.98 12.13
CA PHE A 15 -14.47 -2.89 11.94
C PHE A 15 -14.07 -1.75 11.00
N GLU A 16 -14.82 -1.55 9.92
CA GLU A 16 -14.57 -0.44 9.00
C GLU A 16 -14.83 0.92 9.67
N LYS A 17 -15.87 1.00 10.50
CA LYS A 17 -16.15 2.17 11.32
C LYS A 17 -15.05 2.41 12.36
N GLU A 18 -14.54 1.38 13.01
CA GLU A 18 -13.41 1.47 13.95
C GLU A 18 -12.17 2.04 13.24
N ILE A 19 -11.80 1.49 12.08
CA ILE A 19 -10.65 1.95 11.28
C ILE A 19 -10.77 3.45 10.99
N ARG A 20 -11.92 3.90 10.47
CA ARG A 20 -12.15 5.31 10.16
C ARG A 20 -12.06 6.20 11.40
N ASN A 21 -12.78 5.84 12.46
CA ASN A 21 -12.76 6.63 13.70
C ASN A 21 -11.35 6.73 14.27
N HIS A 22 -10.58 5.64 14.19
CA HIS A 22 -9.22 5.58 14.67
C HIS A 22 -8.24 6.36 13.79
N ASN A 23 -8.42 6.39 12.47
CA ASN A 23 -7.66 7.28 11.57
C ASN A 23 -7.86 8.75 11.98
N HIS A 24 -9.10 9.16 12.23
CA HIS A 24 -9.43 10.54 12.61
C HIS A 24 -8.80 10.89 13.97
N LEU A 25 -8.92 10.01 14.96
CA LEU A 25 -8.30 10.20 16.27
C LEU A 25 -6.76 10.20 16.18
N ALA A 26 -6.17 9.33 15.36
CA ALA A 26 -4.74 9.28 15.15
C ALA A 26 -4.22 10.57 14.50
N ILE A 27 -4.95 11.13 13.53
CA ILE A 27 -4.64 12.44 12.95
C ILE A 27 -4.70 13.53 14.01
N LYS A 28 -5.79 13.57 14.78
CA LYS A 28 -5.97 14.56 15.85
C LYS A 28 -4.86 14.49 16.92
N SER A 29 -4.41 13.29 17.27
CA SER A 29 -3.44 13.06 18.34
C SER A 29 -1.98 13.16 17.88
N CYS A 30 -1.65 12.71 16.67
CA CYS A 30 -0.28 12.56 16.21
C CYS A 30 0.18 13.58 15.16
N PHE A 31 -0.75 14.28 14.52
CA PHE A 31 -0.44 15.35 13.56
C PHE A 31 -0.79 16.72 14.12
N ALA A 32 0.02 17.71 13.74
CA ALA A 32 -0.31 19.09 13.95
C ALA A 32 -1.43 19.52 13.00
N GLN A 33 -2.36 20.34 13.48
CA GLN A 33 -3.49 20.83 12.68
C GLN A 33 -3.12 22.07 11.84
N THR A 34 -2.04 22.76 12.20
CA THR A 34 -1.51 23.95 11.51
C THR A 34 0.02 23.89 11.39
N ILE A 35 0.62 24.80 10.61
CA ILE A 35 2.08 24.89 10.46
C ILE A 35 2.72 25.36 11.76
N GLU A 36 2.08 26.31 12.44
CA GLU A 36 2.48 26.85 13.74
C GLU A 36 2.54 25.73 14.79
N ASP A 37 1.46 24.94 14.91
CA ASP A 37 1.42 23.76 15.78
C ASP A 37 2.51 22.74 15.43
N GLY A 38 2.79 22.56 14.13
CA GLY A 38 3.82 21.64 13.66
C GLY A 38 5.23 22.09 14.06
N ASN A 39 5.45 23.40 14.15
CA ASN A 39 6.70 23.98 14.63
C ASN A 39 6.85 23.81 16.15
N GLU A 40 5.78 24.04 16.91
CA GLU A 40 5.78 23.94 18.36
C GLU A 40 5.87 22.48 18.85
N LYS A 41 5.02 21.59 18.32
CA LYS A 41 4.88 20.19 18.77
C LYS A 41 5.87 19.25 18.11
N ASN A 42 6.69 19.75 17.18
CA ASN A 42 7.60 18.94 16.35
C ASN A 42 6.88 17.78 15.64
N ARG A 43 5.71 18.04 15.05
CA ARG A 43 4.89 17.06 14.32
C ARG A 43 4.70 17.46 12.86
N CYS A 44 4.48 16.47 12.00
CA CYS A 44 4.00 16.72 10.65
C CYS A 44 2.58 17.32 10.67
N VAL A 45 2.25 18.09 9.64
CA VAL A 45 0.96 18.77 9.52
C VAL A 45 -0.01 17.94 8.67
N LEU A 46 -1.17 17.63 9.23
CA LEU A 46 -2.32 17.05 8.55
C LEU A 46 -3.56 17.42 9.37
N ALA A 47 -4.38 18.30 8.81
CA ALA A 47 -5.59 18.75 9.48
C ALA A 47 -6.73 17.74 9.28
N LEU A 48 -7.66 17.63 10.24
CA LEU A 48 -8.87 16.83 10.05
C LEU A 48 -9.70 17.27 8.83
N SER A 49 -9.69 18.57 8.51
CA SER A 49 -10.36 19.10 7.32
C SER A 49 -9.76 18.58 6.01
N ASP A 50 -8.51 18.11 6.00
CA ASP A 50 -7.91 17.52 4.80
C ASP A 50 -8.63 16.22 4.40
N LEU A 51 -9.29 15.54 5.36
CA LEU A 51 -10.04 14.31 5.12
C LEU A 51 -11.38 14.54 4.40
N ASN A 52 -11.82 15.80 4.27
CA ASN A 52 -13.00 16.14 3.47
C ASN A 52 -12.76 15.94 1.97
N ASN A 53 -11.50 15.81 1.54
CA ASN A 53 -11.12 15.51 0.17
C ASN A 53 -10.61 14.07 0.08
N LYS A 54 -10.84 13.40 -1.05
CA LYS A 54 -10.18 12.13 -1.34
C LYS A 54 -8.71 12.35 -1.72
N ALA A 55 -7.89 11.32 -1.52
CA ALA A 55 -6.46 11.38 -1.83
C ALA A 55 -6.15 11.66 -3.32
N TRP A 56 -7.09 11.34 -4.20
CA TRP A 56 -6.98 11.56 -5.64
C TRP A 56 -7.74 12.81 -6.13
N ASP A 57 -8.37 13.56 -5.23
CA ASP A 57 -9.03 14.83 -5.57
C ASP A 57 -8.01 15.93 -5.85
N HIS A 58 -8.49 17.05 -6.41
CA HIS A 58 -7.68 18.20 -6.80
C HIS A 58 -6.89 18.84 -5.63
N ASN A 59 -7.33 18.64 -4.39
CA ASN A 59 -6.65 19.12 -3.19
C ASN A 59 -5.77 18.06 -2.51
N GLY A 60 -5.77 16.83 -3.03
CA GLY A 60 -5.04 15.70 -2.49
C GLY A 60 -3.55 15.66 -2.88
N PRO A 61 -2.83 14.60 -2.49
CA PRO A 61 -1.43 14.35 -2.88
C PRO A 61 -1.15 14.44 -4.38
N LEU A 62 -2.16 14.23 -5.23
CA LEU A 62 -2.04 14.25 -6.69
C LEU A 62 -2.30 15.63 -7.32
N ARG A 63 -2.51 16.70 -6.54
CA ARG A 63 -2.88 18.04 -7.05
C ARG A 63 -1.99 18.56 -8.19
N ASP A 64 -0.68 18.33 -8.07
CA ASP A 64 0.34 18.84 -9.00
C ASP A 64 0.64 17.84 -10.14
N CYS A 65 -0.15 16.76 -10.27
CA CYS A 65 0.02 15.71 -11.27
C CYS A 65 -1.32 15.33 -11.94
N LEU A 66 -1.72 16.09 -12.96
CA LEU A 66 -2.96 15.84 -13.72
C LEU A 66 -3.05 14.43 -14.34
N ILE A 67 -1.93 13.86 -14.78
CA ILE A 67 -1.91 12.48 -15.29
C ILE A 67 -2.13 11.47 -14.17
N CYS A 68 -1.56 11.71 -12.98
CA CYS A 68 -1.78 10.86 -11.82
C CYS A 68 -3.25 10.90 -11.39
N GLN A 69 -3.87 12.08 -11.38
CA GLN A 69 -5.30 12.22 -11.09
C GLN A 69 -6.15 11.45 -12.10
N THR A 70 -5.87 11.57 -13.39
CA THR A 70 -6.59 10.82 -14.43
C THR A 70 -6.50 9.32 -14.21
N PHE A 71 -5.29 8.81 -13.91
CA PHE A 71 -5.10 7.39 -13.65
C PHE A 71 -5.80 6.95 -12.36
N ALA A 72 -5.62 7.68 -11.26
CA ALA A 72 -6.25 7.37 -9.99
C ALA A 72 -7.77 7.36 -10.11
N ASN A 73 -8.36 8.35 -10.79
CA ASN A 73 -9.79 8.36 -11.09
C ASN A 73 -10.24 7.17 -11.95
N GLY A 74 -9.41 6.75 -12.91
CA GLY A 74 -9.66 5.53 -13.69
C GLY A 74 -9.65 4.27 -12.82
N ALA A 75 -8.63 4.10 -11.97
CA ALA A 75 -8.51 2.99 -11.04
C ALA A 75 -9.67 2.95 -10.04
N ILE A 76 -10.04 4.10 -9.47
CA ILE A 76 -11.18 4.20 -8.53
C ILE A 76 -12.50 3.94 -9.23
N LYS A 77 -12.72 4.42 -10.46
CA LYS A 77 -13.91 4.06 -11.25
C LYS A 77 -13.96 2.57 -11.58
N ALA A 78 -12.81 1.96 -11.90
CA ALA A 78 -12.72 0.53 -12.12
C ALA A 78 -13.10 -0.21 -10.83
N MET A 79 -12.49 0.15 -9.70
CA MET A 79 -12.88 -0.35 -8.37
C MET A 79 -14.37 -0.18 -8.14
N LEU A 80 -14.91 1.03 -8.37
CA LEU A 80 -16.30 1.52 -8.59
C LEU A 80 -17.28 0.61 -9.34
N SER A 81 -16.77 -0.14 -10.30
CA SER A 81 -17.60 -0.87 -11.27
C SER A 81 -17.37 -2.38 -11.23
N THR A 82 -16.40 -2.82 -10.45
CA THR A 82 -16.03 -4.23 -10.30
C THR A 82 -17.09 -4.94 -9.45
N SER A 83 -17.49 -6.16 -9.84
CA SER A 83 -18.43 -6.96 -9.04
C SER A 83 -17.76 -7.57 -7.81
N ALA A 84 -18.55 -8.01 -6.83
CA ALA A 84 -18.02 -8.68 -5.64
C ALA A 84 -17.12 -9.89 -5.98
N GLU A 85 -17.50 -10.68 -6.98
CA GLU A 85 -16.74 -11.85 -7.43
C GLU A 85 -15.41 -11.46 -8.09
N GLU A 86 -15.41 -10.39 -8.88
CA GLU A 86 -14.22 -9.86 -9.53
C GLU A 86 -13.27 -9.25 -8.49
N GLU A 87 -13.78 -8.49 -7.51
CA GLU A 87 -12.99 -7.96 -6.39
C GLU A 87 -12.36 -9.09 -5.57
N LYS A 88 -13.14 -10.13 -5.23
CA LYS A 88 -12.66 -11.33 -4.53
C LYS A 88 -11.57 -12.05 -5.33
N CYS A 89 -11.73 -12.16 -6.65
CA CYS A 89 -10.73 -12.75 -7.52
C CYS A 89 -9.42 -11.96 -7.46
N VAL A 90 -9.47 -10.62 -7.61
CA VAL A 90 -8.27 -9.76 -7.55
C VAL A 90 -7.58 -9.90 -6.19
N ARG A 91 -8.33 -9.82 -5.09
CA ARG A 91 -7.78 -9.99 -3.73
C ARG A 91 -7.14 -11.35 -3.55
N SER A 92 -7.74 -12.42 -4.06
CA SER A 92 -7.21 -13.78 -3.96
C SER A 92 -5.88 -13.94 -4.71
N GLU A 93 -5.75 -13.37 -5.91
CA GLU A 93 -4.49 -13.41 -6.66
C GLU A 93 -3.38 -12.61 -5.97
N VAL A 94 -3.70 -11.41 -5.44
CA VAL A 94 -2.75 -10.59 -4.69
C VAL A 94 -2.34 -11.27 -3.39
N SER A 95 -3.29 -11.82 -2.62
CA SER A 95 -3.00 -12.55 -1.37
C SER A 95 -2.10 -13.75 -1.59
N ARG A 96 -2.24 -14.45 -2.73
CA ARG A 96 -1.33 -15.55 -3.10
C ARG A 96 0.09 -15.07 -3.36
N ALA A 97 0.26 -13.96 -4.07
CA ALA A 97 1.58 -13.35 -4.28
C ALA A 97 2.20 -12.89 -2.96
N VAL A 98 1.43 -12.27 -2.07
CA VAL A 98 1.88 -11.88 -0.72
C VAL A 98 2.31 -13.11 0.09
N LYS A 99 1.54 -14.19 0.06
CA LYS A 99 1.88 -15.46 0.71
C LYS A 99 3.28 -15.95 0.28
N LEU A 100 3.59 -15.93 -1.02
CA LEU A 100 4.91 -16.35 -1.51
C LEU A 100 6.06 -15.51 -0.91
N GLU A 101 5.88 -14.20 -0.76
CA GLU A 101 6.88 -13.34 -0.09
C GLU A 101 7.04 -13.70 1.39
N VAL A 102 5.92 -13.97 2.08
CA VAL A 102 5.95 -14.36 3.49
C VAL A 102 6.64 -15.70 3.66
N GLU A 103 6.32 -16.70 2.84
CA GLU A 103 7.00 -18.00 2.87
C GLU A 103 8.49 -17.89 2.56
N TYR A 104 8.86 -17.08 1.57
CA TYR A 104 10.26 -16.79 1.27
C TYR A 104 10.99 -16.19 2.48
N CYS A 105 10.38 -15.22 3.15
CA CYS A 105 10.92 -14.64 4.39
C CYS A 105 11.01 -15.67 5.54
N LEU A 106 9.99 -16.51 5.72
CA LEU A 106 9.95 -17.52 6.78
C LEU A 106 11.01 -18.62 6.59
N ARG A 107 11.28 -19.05 5.36
CA ARG A 107 12.37 -20.00 5.05
C ARG A 107 13.75 -19.48 5.47
N GLY A 108 13.93 -18.16 5.52
CA GLY A 108 15.16 -17.54 6.04
C GLY A 108 15.23 -17.47 7.57
N LYS A 109 14.11 -17.66 8.28
CA LYS A 109 14.01 -17.56 9.75
C LYS A 109 13.82 -18.92 10.44
N MET A 110 13.16 -19.86 9.79
CA MET A 110 12.75 -21.14 10.36
C MET A 110 13.35 -22.30 9.57
N ASN A 111 14.17 -23.12 10.23
CA ASN A 111 14.74 -24.32 9.63
C ASN A 111 13.62 -25.31 9.26
N ASN A 112 13.70 -25.91 8.07
CA ASN A 112 12.72 -26.87 7.54
C ASN A 112 11.28 -26.32 7.45
N PHE A 113 11.11 -25.02 7.23
CA PHE A 113 9.80 -24.43 6.98
C PHE A 113 9.25 -24.85 5.61
N ASP A 114 8.07 -25.47 5.59
CA ASP A 114 7.42 -25.95 4.37
C ASP A 114 6.58 -24.84 3.70
N SER A 115 5.36 -24.63 4.22
CA SER A 115 4.39 -23.67 3.68
C SER A 115 3.43 -23.15 4.76
N ILE A 116 2.78 -22.02 4.47
CA ILE A 116 1.63 -21.53 5.26
C ILE A 116 0.30 -21.85 4.55
N PRO A 117 -0.81 -21.97 5.30
CA PRO A 117 -2.15 -21.99 4.71
C PRO A 117 -2.40 -20.75 3.85
N GLU A 118 -3.31 -20.86 2.88
CA GLU A 118 -3.79 -19.69 2.14
C GLU A 118 -4.35 -18.62 3.08
N PHE A 119 -4.05 -17.36 2.78
CA PHE A 119 -4.64 -16.26 3.53
C PHE A 119 -6.15 -16.19 3.25
N PRO A 120 -7.00 -16.25 4.28
CA PRO A 120 -8.42 -16.06 4.09
C PRO A 120 -8.72 -14.66 3.54
N ASP A 121 -9.77 -14.53 2.74
CA ASP A 121 -10.27 -13.22 2.31
C ASP A 121 -10.97 -12.52 3.48
N PHE A 122 -10.22 -11.68 4.19
CA PHE A 122 -10.75 -10.84 5.29
C PHE A 122 -11.62 -9.68 4.80
N GLU A 123 -11.67 -9.47 3.47
CA GLU A 123 -12.42 -8.40 2.82
C GLU A 123 -13.66 -8.94 2.10
N GLU A 124 -14.11 -10.15 2.42
CA GLU A 124 -15.31 -10.77 1.80
C GLU A 124 -16.58 -9.92 2.02
N GLY A 125 -16.70 -9.25 3.17
CA GLY A 125 -17.78 -8.31 3.48
C GLY A 125 -17.64 -6.92 2.85
N SER A 126 -16.51 -6.60 2.19
CA SER A 126 -16.17 -5.24 1.76
C SER A 126 -17.15 -4.63 0.78
N HIS A 127 -17.75 -5.45 -0.07
CA HIS A 127 -18.60 -4.99 -1.17
C HIS A 127 -19.86 -4.27 -0.65
N ALA A 128 -20.41 -4.67 0.51
CA ALA A 128 -21.56 -4.02 1.12
C ALA A 128 -21.22 -2.65 1.75
N PHE A 129 -19.93 -2.39 2.03
CA PHE A 129 -19.43 -1.19 2.69
C PHE A 129 -18.42 -0.44 1.81
N ARG A 130 -18.61 -0.50 0.49
CA ARG A 130 -17.61 -0.08 -0.48
C ARG A 130 -17.21 1.38 -0.35
N ASP A 131 -18.17 2.26 -0.09
CA ASP A 131 -17.92 3.70 0.04
C ASP A 131 -17.10 4.00 1.29
N GLU A 132 -17.36 3.27 2.38
CA GLU A 132 -16.58 3.33 3.61
C GLU A 132 -15.15 2.81 3.40
N VAL A 133 -15.00 1.68 2.70
CA VAL A 133 -13.70 1.08 2.34
C VAL A 133 -12.87 2.04 1.47
N ILE A 134 -13.49 2.66 0.47
CA ILE A 134 -12.82 3.66 -0.38
C ILE A 134 -12.40 4.88 0.44
N THR A 135 -13.22 5.28 1.41
CA THR A 135 -12.91 6.38 2.32
C THR A 135 -11.72 6.05 3.21
N SER A 136 -11.67 4.89 3.85
CA SER A 136 -10.55 4.52 4.71
C SER A 136 -9.25 4.32 3.92
N ILE A 137 -9.31 3.75 2.71
CA ILE A 137 -8.16 3.67 1.79
C ILE A 137 -7.65 5.08 1.47
N SER A 138 -8.55 6.02 1.17
CA SER A 138 -8.18 7.41 0.92
C SER A 138 -7.51 8.07 2.13
N GLU A 139 -8.07 7.90 3.33
CA GLU A 139 -7.48 8.41 4.58
C GLU A 139 -6.08 7.83 4.82
N HIS A 140 -5.90 6.53 4.59
CA HIS A 140 -4.61 5.85 4.69
C HIS A 140 -3.57 6.45 3.75
N ILE A 141 -3.95 6.70 2.49
CA ILE A 141 -3.08 7.31 1.49
C ILE A 141 -2.73 8.74 1.91
N LEU A 142 -3.69 9.54 2.39
CA LEU A 142 -3.43 10.91 2.87
C LEU A 142 -2.40 10.94 4.00
N ILE A 143 -2.59 10.10 5.04
CA ILE A 143 -1.67 9.99 6.19
C ILE A 143 -0.26 9.66 5.70
N ASN A 144 -0.12 8.63 4.87
CA ASN A 144 1.19 8.17 4.40
C ASN A 144 1.85 9.16 3.43
N SER A 145 1.10 9.77 2.52
CA SER A 145 1.61 10.80 1.62
C SER A 145 2.08 12.04 2.38
N ARG A 146 1.37 12.48 3.44
CA ARG A 146 1.82 13.58 4.30
C ARG A 146 3.10 13.24 5.06
N LEU A 147 3.21 12.03 5.60
CA LEU A 147 4.43 11.55 6.25
C LEU A 147 5.63 11.54 5.30
N ALA A 148 5.44 11.04 4.08
CA ALA A 148 6.49 11.03 3.06
C ALA A 148 6.94 12.46 2.71
N PHE A 149 5.99 13.35 2.39
CA PHE A 149 6.27 14.75 2.08
C PHE A 149 7.00 15.47 3.23
N CYS A 150 6.59 15.21 4.47
CA CYS A 150 7.19 15.74 5.68
C CYS A 150 8.62 15.21 5.86
N SER A 151 8.85 13.91 5.62
CA SER A 151 10.16 13.27 5.80
C SER A 151 11.26 13.83 4.90
N GLU A 152 10.89 14.26 3.69
CA GLU A 152 11.83 14.90 2.75
C GLU A 152 12.32 16.27 3.22
N ARG A 153 11.53 16.98 4.04
CA ARG A 153 11.78 18.38 4.43
C ARG A 153 12.17 18.54 5.90
N LYS A 154 11.62 17.70 6.77
CA LYS A 154 11.74 17.72 8.22
C LYS A 154 11.77 16.27 8.74
N PRO A 155 12.87 15.53 8.52
CA PRO A 155 12.96 14.10 8.84
C PRO A 155 12.71 13.80 10.32
N GLU A 156 13.18 14.65 11.23
CA GLU A 156 12.95 14.51 12.68
C GLU A 156 11.45 14.63 13.05
N ARG A 157 10.71 15.55 12.42
CA ARG A 157 9.25 15.67 12.61
C ARG A 157 8.52 14.43 12.12
N ALA A 158 8.93 13.92 10.96
CA ALA A 158 8.36 12.71 10.40
C ALA A 158 8.62 11.49 11.28
N GLU A 159 9.82 11.37 11.85
CA GLU A 159 10.15 10.31 12.81
C GLU A 159 9.30 10.44 14.08
N ALA A 160 9.20 11.65 14.65
CA ALA A 160 8.37 11.89 15.82
C ALA A 160 6.92 11.46 15.56
N THR A 161 6.29 11.97 14.48
CA THR A 161 4.92 11.59 14.09
C THR A 161 4.79 10.09 13.86
N ARG A 162 5.72 9.42 13.16
CA ARG A 162 5.71 7.96 13.00
C ARG A 162 5.71 7.22 14.34
N LYS A 163 6.54 7.65 15.29
CA LYS A 163 6.58 7.08 16.64
C LYS A 163 5.25 7.21 17.40
N CYS A 164 4.51 8.31 17.19
CA CYS A 164 3.18 8.47 17.79
C CYS A 164 2.15 7.53 17.15
N LEU A 165 2.17 7.40 15.83
CA LEU A 165 1.22 6.54 15.10
C LEU A 165 1.34 5.05 15.45
N THR A 166 2.46 4.62 16.04
CA THR A 166 2.63 3.27 16.57
C THR A 166 1.66 2.93 17.71
N LYS A 167 1.23 3.91 18.51
CA LYS A 167 0.18 3.75 19.53
C LYS A 167 -0.43 5.13 19.80
N PRO A 168 -1.32 5.60 18.93
CA PRO A 168 -1.72 7.00 18.90
C PRO A 168 -2.59 7.41 20.10
N PHE A 169 -3.30 6.45 20.70
CA PHE A 169 -4.14 6.62 21.87
C PHE A 169 -4.49 5.26 22.49
N ASP A 170 -5.04 5.26 23.70
CA ASP A 170 -5.50 4.05 24.38
C ASP A 170 -6.78 3.50 23.74
N GLY A 171 -6.81 2.18 23.51
CA GLY A 171 -7.93 1.52 22.82
C GLY A 171 -7.80 1.52 21.29
N TYR A 172 -6.67 1.96 20.73
CA TYR A 172 -6.41 1.82 19.29
C TYR A 172 -6.55 0.36 18.84
N PHE A 173 -7.47 0.13 17.91
CA PHE A 173 -7.92 -1.17 17.40
C PHE A 173 -8.45 -2.17 18.45
N SER A 174 -9.07 -1.66 19.52
CA SER A 174 -9.59 -2.50 20.61
C SER A 174 -10.56 -3.60 20.16
N GLU A 175 -11.44 -3.36 19.18
CA GLU A 175 -12.38 -4.39 18.71
C GLU A 175 -11.66 -5.47 17.91
N HIS A 176 -10.76 -5.08 17.01
CA HIS A 176 -9.89 -6.04 16.31
C HIS A 176 -9.09 -6.89 17.31
N CYS A 177 -8.50 -6.27 18.34
CA CYS A 177 -7.72 -6.98 19.35
C CYS A 177 -8.56 -7.96 20.19
N LYS A 178 -9.82 -7.63 20.49
CA LYS A 178 -10.75 -8.55 21.18
C LYS A 178 -11.02 -9.80 20.35
N VAL A 179 -11.26 -9.66 19.04
CA VAL A 179 -11.47 -10.82 18.16
C VAL A 179 -10.25 -11.71 18.10
N LEU A 180 -9.05 -11.12 17.98
CA LEU A 180 -7.81 -11.90 17.97
C LEU A 180 -7.66 -12.71 19.26
N LYS A 181 -7.81 -12.08 20.43
CA LYS A 181 -7.72 -12.75 21.72
C LYS A 181 -8.79 -13.84 21.90
N SER A 182 -10.02 -13.58 21.47
CA SER A 182 -11.12 -14.55 21.48
C SER A 182 -10.81 -15.77 20.61
N CYS A 183 -10.30 -15.57 19.41
CA CYS A 183 -9.90 -16.67 18.53
C CYS A 183 -8.66 -17.42 19.03
N GLU A 184 -7.72 -16.74 19.68
CA GLU A 184 -6.57 -17.38 20.33
C GLU A 184 -6.98 -18.28 21.48
N SER A 185 -7.96 -17.88 22.29
CA SER A 185 -8.47 -18.70 23.40
C SER A 185 -9.15 -20.01 22.96
N LYS A 186 -9.48 -20.14 21.67
CA LYS A 186 -10.05 -21.37 21.09
C LYS A 186 -8.97 -22.35 20.64
N ILE A 187 -7.70 -21.95 20.65
CA ILE A 187 -6.58 -22.83 20.32
C ILE A 187 -6.33 -23.77 21.51
N SER A 188 -6.09 -25.04 21.24
CA SER A 188 -5.70 -25.98 22.31
C SER A 188 -4.40 -25.54 22.98
N ALA A 189 -4.34 -25.71 24.31
CA ALA A 189 -3.18 -25.26 25.11
C ALA A 189 -1.84 -25.81 24.56
N ASP A 190 -1.84 -27.06 24.09
CA ASP A 190 -0.64 -27.73 23.58
C ASP A 190 -0.11 -27.11 22.27
N CYS A 191 -0.98 -26.53 21.44
CA CYS A 191 -0.60 -25.93 20.16
C CYS A 191 -0.43 -24.41 20.25
N GLN A 192 -0.91 -23.78 21.33
CA GLN A 192 -0.98 -22.34 21.45
C GLN A 192 0.39 -21.65 21.32
N PRO A 193 1.49 -22.09 21.98
CA PRO A 193 2.79 -21.42 21.85
C PRO A 193 3.31 -21.43 20.42
N GLN A 194 3.19 -22.57 19.73
CA GLN A 194 3.69 -22.76 18.37
C GLN A 194 2.89 -21.94 17.35
N ILE A 195 1.55 -21.93 17.48
CA ILE A 195 0.67 -21.17 16.59
C ILE A 195 0.89 -19.66 16.79
N MET A 196 1.07 -19.22 18.02
CA MET A 196 1.32 -17.80 18.33
C MET A 196 2.67 -17.34 17.77
N GLU A 197 3.73 -18.14 17.92
CA GLU A 197 5.04 -17.83 17.36
C GLU A 197 5.04 -17.84 15.82
N LEU A 198 4.34 -18.81 15.20
CA LEU A 198 4.17 -18.85 13.75
C LEU A 198 3.41 -17.62 13.25
N ARG A 199 2.31 -17.24 13.90
CA ARG A 199 1.54 -16.05 13.52
C ARG A 199 2.37 -14.79 13.65
N LYS A 200 3.12 -14.63 14.75
CA LYS A 200 4.04 -13.51 14.95
C LYS A 200 5.07 -13.44 13.82
N SER A 201 5.71 -14.57 13.50
CA SER A 201 6.69 -14.66 12.41
C SER A 201 6.09 -14.31 11.05
N ILE A 202 4.88 -14.81 10.75
CA ILE A 202 4.12 -14.45 9.53
C ILE A 202 3.93 -12.93 9.45
N CYS A 203 3.50 -12.31 10.55
CA CYS A 203 3.19 -10.89 10.60
C CYS A 203 4.43 -10.00 10.51
N GLU A 204 5.53 -10.40 11.13
CA GLU A 204 6.82 -9.75 10.93
C GLU A 204 7.27 -9.83 9.46
N CYS A 205 7.14 -11.00 8.83
CA CYS A 205 7.49 -11.19 7.42
C CYS A 205 6.58 -10.38 6.49
N LEU A 206 5.27 -10.32 6.76
CA LEU A 206 4.33 -9.48 6.03
C LEU A 206 4.74 -8.00 6.10
N ASN A 207 5.07 -7.52 7.31
CA ASN A 207 5.52 -6.14 7.51
C ASN A 207 6.86 -5.86 6.82
N ASN A 208 7.81 -6.81 6.86
CA ASN A 208 9.09 -6.68 6.16
C ASN A 208 8.91 -6.58 4.65
N THR A 209 8.02 -7.41 4.07
CA THR A 209 7.67 -7.35 2.65
C THR A 209 7.06 -6.01 2.29
N ARG A 210 6.09 -5.53 3.08
CA ARG A 210 5.43 -4.22 2.92
C ARG A 210 6.46 -3.08 2.93
N VAL A 211 7.31 -3.03 3.96
CA VAL A 211 8.37 -2.00 4.09
C VAL A 211 9.39 -2.10 2.96
N GLY A 212 9.77 -3.32 2.56
CA GLY A 212 10.71 -3.56 1.47
C GLY A 212 10.16 -3.08 0.11
N LEU A 213 8.90 -3.38 -0.18
CA LEU A 213 8.22 -2.91 -1.39
C LEU A 213 8.10 -1.37 -1.40
N LYS A 214 7.71 -0.78 -0.26
CA LYS A 214 7.65 0.68 -0.09
C LYS A 214 8.99 1.35 -0.33
N LYS A 215 10.07 0.80 0.20
CA LYS A 215 11.43 1.30 -0.02
C LYS A 215 11.81 1.22 -1.51
N ARG A 216 11.57 0.08 -2.17
CA ARG A 216 11.87 -0.11 -3.60
C ARG A 216 11.09 0.87 -4.48
N LEU A 217 9.81 1.05 -4.24
CA LEU A 217 8.95 1.97 -4.99
C LEU A 217 9.38 3.44 -4.77
N SER A 218 9.75 3.82 -3.54
CA SER A 218 10.26 5.17 -3.26
C SER A 218 11.58 5.49 -3.98
N SER A 219 12.38 4.45 -4.29
CA SER A 219 13.63 4.58 -5.05
C SER A 219 13.42 4.75 -6.57
N ILE A 220 12.21 4.54 -7.10
CA ILE A 220 11.92 4.67 -8.53
C ILE A 220 12.30 6.04 -9.05
N ALA A 221 11.97 7.11 -8.33
CA ALA A 221 12.29 8.47 -8.75
C ALA A 221 13.80 8.70 -8.93
N GLN A 222 14.61 8.10 -8.05
CA GLN A 222 16.06 8.17 -8.16
C GLN A 222 16.56 7.36 -9.35
N ALA A 223 16.09 6.11 -9.52
CA ALA A 223 16.48 5.27 -10.66
C ALA A 223 16.09 5.88 -12.02
N ILE A 224 15.00 6.65 -12.07
CA ILE A 224 14.59 7.39 -13.25
C ILE A 224 15.52 8.57 -13.51
N ARG A 225 15.89 9.34 -12.49
CA ARG A 225 16.92 10.40 -12.63
C ARG A 225 18.24 9.81 -13.10
N ASP A 226 18.70 8.73 -12.48
CA ASP A 226 19.95 8.06 -12.85
C ASP A 226 19.91 7.53 -14.30
N ALA A 227 18.76 7.08 -14.79
CA ALA A 227 18.59 6.65 -16.19
C ALA A 227 18.61 7.82 -17.20
N ILE A 228 18.30 9.04 -16.76
CA ILE A 228 18.31 10.24 -17.60
C ILE A 228 19.69 10.92 -17.54
N ASP A 229 20.26 11.01 -16.34
CA ASP A 229 21.53 11.69 -16.06
C ASP A 229 22.74 10.81 -16.38
N GLY A 230 22.58 9.48 -16.30
CA GLY A 230 23.63 8.48 -16.50
C GLY A 230 24.11 8.29 -17.96
N ASN A 231 23.98 9.31 -18.81
CA ASN A 231 24.60 9.28 -20.13
C ASN A 231 25.73 10.31 -20.21
N ASP A 232 26.95 9.77 -20.16
CA ASP A 232 28.10 10.32 -20.85
C ASP A 232 27.69 10.82 -22.23
N ARG A 233 28.17 12.03 -22.52
CA ARG A 233 28.25 12.57 -23.87
C ARG A 233 29.19 11.68 -24.70
N GLY A 234 28.70 10.57 -25.24
CA GLY A 234 29.42 9.84 -26.28
C GLY A 234 29.40 8.33 -26.13
N ALA A 235 28.28 7.70 -26.48
CA ALA A 235 28.28 6.51 -27.33
C ALA A 235 26.83 6.18 -27.64
N ALA A 236 26.47 6.24 -28.92
CA ALA A 236 25.32 5.46 -29.38
C ALA A 236 25.67 3.99 -29.12
N SER A 237 25.15 3.41 -28.05
CA SER A 237 25.26 1.97 -27.80
C SER A 237 24.49 1.25 -28.89
N ILE A 238 25.21 0.85 -29.93
CA ILE A 238 24.75 -0.03 -31.00
C ILE A 238 24.27 -1.32 -30.35
N GLY A 239 22.94 -1.54 -30.34
CA GLY A 239 22.27 -2.74 -29.84
C GLY A 239 21.29 -2.56 -28.66
N GLY A 240 21.18 -1.37 -28.07
CA GLY A 240 20.33 -1.12 -26.89
C GLY A 240 18.91 -0.65 -27.23
N GLY A 241 17.90 -1.20 -26.55
CA GLY A 241 16.49 -0.78 -26.66
C GLY A 241 16.26 0.72 -26.48
N SER A 242 15.09 1.22 -26.88
CA SER A 242 14.78 2.65 -26.78
C SER A 242 15.01 3.18 -25.34
N ARG A 243 15.39 4.45 -25.14
CA ARG A 243 15.56 5.03 -23.79
C ARG A 243 14.33 4.79 -22.88
N VAL A 244 13.16 4.69 -23.50
CA VAL A 244 11.89 4.33 -22.86
C VAL A 244 11.93 2.91 -22.30
N GLU A 245 12.42 1.94 -23.07
CA GLU A 245 12.60 0.55 -22.62
C GLU A 245 13.59 0.44 -21.47
N GLN A 246 14.69 1.20 -21.51
CA GLN A 246 15.66 1.20 -20.41
C GLN A 246 15.05 1.77 -19.13
N CYS A 247 14.33 2.90 -19.22
CA CYS A 247 13.55 3.44 -18.09
C CYS A 247 12.53 2.42 -17.56
N ALA A 248 11.75 1.80 -18.45
CA ALA A 248 10.75 0.81 -18.06
C ALA A 248 11.39 -0.43 -17.42
N SER A 249 12.51 -0.91 -17.95
CA SER A 249 13.28 -2.04 -17.42
C SER A 249 13.83 -1.76 -16.03
N ASN A 250 14.38 -0.56 -15.80
CA ASN A 250 14.88 -0.15 -14.49
C ASN A 250 13.77 -0.15 -13.44
N ILE A 251 12.60 0.41 -13.77
CA ILE A 251 11.44 0.41 -12.87
C ILE A 251 10.96 -1.01 -12.59
N LYS A 252 10.85 -1.85 -13.62
CA LYS A 252 10.49 -3.27 -13.49
C LYS A 252 11.46 -4.03 -12.59
N GLY A 253 12.77 -3.77 -12.74
CA GLY A 253 13.82 -4.37 -11.91
C GLY A 253 13.68 -4.03 -10.43
N LEU A 254 13.27 -2.80 -10.09
CA LEU A 254 13.10 -2.36 -8.69
C LEU A 254 11.97 -3.10 -7.96
N VAL A 255 10.90 -3.46 -8.67
CA VAL A 255 9.71 -4.08 -8.07
C VAL A 255 9.69 -5.60 -8.22
N ARG A 256 10.75 -6.19 -8.76
CA ARG A 256 10.92 -7.64 -8.83
C ARG A 256 11.56 -8.17 -7.55
N THR A 257 11.07 -9.31 -7.09
CA THR A 257 11.59 -10.06 -5.94
C THR A 257 12.04 -11.45 -6.41
N PRO A 258 12.72 -12.24 -5.56
CA PRO A 258 13.06 -13.62 -5.90
C PRO A 258 11.84 -14.50 -6.23
N VAL A 259 10.64 -14.12 -5.76
CA VAL A 259 9.42 -14.94 -5.87
C VAL A 259 8.29 -14.27 -6.67
N ASN A 260 8.31 -12.95 -6.88
CA ASN A 260 7.28 -12.23 -7.63
C ASN A 260 7.87 -11.15 -8.56
N ASP A 261 7.20 -10.96 -9.69
CA ASP A 261 7.21 -9.69 -10.43
C ASP A 261 5.89 -8.97 -10.10
N TRP A 262 5.95 -7.92 -9.27
CA TRP A 262 4.74 -7.26 -8.78
C TRP A 262 3.93 -6.55 -9.89
N ILE A 263 4.58 -6.11 -10.97
CA ILE A 263 3.87 -5.54 -12.12
C ILE A 263 3.11 -6.66 -12.84
N GLU A 264 3.77 -7.79 -13.09
CA GLU A 264 3.15 -8.92 -13.75
C GLU A 264 2.02 -9.53 -12.91
N VAL A 265 2.20 -9.64 -11.59
CA VAL A 265 1.15 -10.10 -10.66
C VAL A 265 -0.10 -9.23 -10.79
N ILE A 266 0.05 -7.90 -10.73
CA ILE A 266 -1.09 -6.98 -10.81
C ILE A 266 -1.74 -7.05 -12.20
N ASP A 267 -0.96 -6.98 -13.27
CA ASP A 267 -1.49 -6.97 -14.64
C ASP A 267 -2.19 -8.29 -15.00
N LYS A 268 -1.63 -9.44 -14.59
CA LYS A 268 -2.28 -10.75 -14.75
C LYS A 268 -3.54 -10.85 -13.92
N SER A 269 -3.53 -10.37 -12.67
CA SER A 269 -4.71 -10.39 -11.80
C SER A 269 -5.85 -9.59 -12.41
N LEU A 270 -5.57 -8.35 -12.85
CA LEU A 270 -6.55 -7.49 -13.50
C LEU A 270 -7.07 -8.11 -14.81
N LYS A 271 -6.19 -8.73 -15.62
CA LYS A 271 -6.59 -9.41 -16.86
C LYS A 271 -7.44 -10.65 -16.62
N LYS A 272 -7.12 -11.43 -15.59
CA LYS A 272 -7.82 -12.69 -15.24
C LYS A 272 -9.18 -12.40 -14.63
N CYS A 273 -9.26 -11.42 -13.74
CA CYS A 273 -10.42 -11.21 -12.88
C CYS A 273 -11.44 -10.22 -13.45
N LEU A 274 -11.00 -9.16 -14.17
CA LEU A 274 -11.92 -8.14 -14.68
C LEU A 274 -12.48 -8.53 -16.04
N LYS A 275 -13.77 -8.84 -16.11
CA LYS A 275 -14.46 -9.25 -17.35
C LYS A 275 -14.85 -8.05 -18.22
N LYS A 276 -15.08 -6.89 -17.62
CA LYS A 276 -15.38 -5.62 -18.33
C LYS A 276 -14.30 -4.59 -18.02
N LYS A 277 -13.36 -4.40 -18.95
CA LYS A 277 -12.48 -3.24 -18.90
C LYS A 277 -13.25 -2.02 -19.41
N PRO A 278 -13.24 -0.87 -18.70
CA PRO A 278 -13.78 0.37 -19.25
C PRO A 278 -13.11 0.64 -20.61
N ALA A 279 -13.91 0.87 -21.65
CA ALA A 279 -13.40 1.11 -23.00
C ALA A 279 -12.38 2.28 -22.98
N GLY A 280 -11.19 2.06 -23.55
CA GLY A 280 -10.12 3.07 -23.60
C GLY A 280 -9.24 3.20 -22.35
N GLN A 281 -9.44 2.40 -21.30
CA GLN A 281 -8.57 2.41 -20.12
C GLN A 281 -7.61 1.21 -20.09
N ASN A 282 -6.33 1.46 -20.36
CA ASN A 282 -5.25 0.54 -19.98
C ASN A 282 -4.98 0.67 -18.48
N LEU A 283 -5.63 -0.17 -17.67
CA LEU A 283 -5.43 -0.23 -16.22
C LEU A 283 -4.13 -0.94 -15.79
N GLY A 284 -3.35 -1.46 -16.74
CA GLY A 284 -2.12 -2.19 -16.44
C GLY A 284 -0.98 -1.26 -15.99
N LEU A 285 -0.26 -1.66 -14.95
CA LEU A 285 0.93 -0.98 -14.45
C LEU A 285 2.03 -0.91 -15.51
N GLU A 286 2.14 -1.90 -16.39
CA GLU A 286 3.09 -1.86 -17.50
C GLU A 286 2.80 -0.69 -18.46
N SER A 287 1.52 -0.44 -18.76
CA SER A 287 1.12 0.68 -19.62
C SER A 287 1.45 2.02 -18.95
N LEU A 288 1.22 2.12 -17.64
CA LEU A 288 1.57 3.29 -16.87
C LEU A 288 3.05 3.61 -16.89
N ILE A 289 3.88 2.59 -16.66
CA ILE A 289 5.34 2.70 -16.67
C ILE A 289 5.81 3.21 -18.03
N ASN A 290 5.31 2.61 -19.12
CA ASN A 290 5.69 3.01 -20.46
C ASN A 290 5.27 4.45 -20.80
N VAL A 291 4.05 4.86 -20.43
CA VAL A 291 3.57 6.24 -20.63
C VAL A 291 4.38 7.23 -19.78
N GLY A 292 4.66 6.88 -18.53
CA GLY A 292 5.47 7.67 -17.62
C GLY A 292 6.88 7.88 -18.15
N CYS A 293 7.57 6.80 -18.54
CA CYS A 293 8.91 6.86 -19.11
C CYS A 293 8.97 7.70 -20.39
N ARG A 294 7.99 7.54 -21.31
CA ARG A 294 7.90 8.38 -22.53
C ARG A 294 7.80 9.86 -22.19
N LYS A 295 6.94 10.22 -21.22
CA LYS A 295 6.76 11.61 -20.80
C LYS A 295 8.01 12.19 -20.17
N VAL A 296 8.67 11.43 -19.29
CA VAL A 296 9.89 11.91 -18.63
C VAL A 296 11.02 12.14 -19.63
N ILE A 297 11.19 11.26 -20.60
CA ILE A 297 12.24 11.41 -21.64
C ILE A 297 11.94 12.58 -22.58
N ALA A 298 10.67 12.85 -22.84
CA ALA A 298 10.25 13.98 -23.67
C ALA A 298 10.21 15.32 -22.91
N ASP A 299 10.31 15.31 -21.58
CA ASP A 299 10.19 16.49 -20.75
C ASP A 299 11.52 17.23 -20.61
N THR A 300 11.59 18.43 -21.16
CA THR A 300 12.74 19.35 -21.05
C THR A 300 12.65 20.28 -19.83
N THR A 301 11.52 20.28 -19.11
CA THR A 301 11.27 21.16 -17.94
C THR A 301 11.75 20.55 -16.62
N GLY A 302 11.99 19.24 -16.60
CA GLY A 302 12.37 18.50 -15.40
C GLY A 302 11.23 18.30 -14.39
N THR A 303 9.98 18.55 -14.76
CA THR A 303 8.81 18.39 -13.84
C THR A 303 8.19 17.00 -13.91
N ALA A 304 8.33 16.30 -15.04
CA ALA A 304 7.74 14.99 -15.28
C ALA A 304 8.29 13.92 -14.33
N HIS A 305 9.57 13.98 -13.95
CA HIS A 305 10.14 13.02 -13.00
C HIS A 305 9.50 13.14 -11.61
N THR A 306 9.17 14.37 -11.18
CA THR A 306 8.50 14.64 -9.90
C THR A 306 7.04 14.20 -9.95
N GLN A 307 6.35 14.42 -11.08
CA GLN A 307 4.99 13.91 -11.30
C GLN A 307 4.95 12.38 -11.29
N LEU A 308 5.90 11.73 -11.96
CA LEU A 308 5.96 10.27 -11.99
C LEU A 308 6.27 9.68 -10.61
N LYS A 309 7.19 10.28 -9.84
CA LYS A 309 7.39 9.96 -8.42
C LYS A 309 6.07 10.02 -7.65
N THR A 310 5.34 11.13 -7.78
CA THR A 310 4.05 11.33 -7.09
C THR A 310 3.05 10.23 -7.44
N GLY A 311 3.00 9.81 -8.71
CA GLY A 311 2.16 8.70 -9.16
C GLY A 311 2.55 7.34 -8.54
N PHE A 312 3.85 7.03 -8.49
CA PHE A 312 4.32 5.80 -7.84
C PHE A 312 4.13 5.82 -6.33
N ASP A 313 4.34 6.95 -5.67
CA ASP A 313 4.07 7.12 -4.23
C ASP A 313 2.59 6.86 -3.91
N PHE A 314 1.68 7.30 -4.78
CA PHE A 314 0.25 7.00 -4.66
C PHE A 314 -0.06 5.50 -4.84
N ILE A 315 0.45 4.86 -5.89
CA ILE A 315 0.26 3.42 -6.12
C ILE A 315 0.81 2.62 -4.95
N ASN A 316 1.99 3.02 -4.45
CA ASN A 316 2.59 2.41 -3.28
C ASN A 316 1.67 2.52 -2.06
N ASN A 317 1.16 3.72 -1.75
CA ASN A 317 0.27 3.91 -0.61
C ASN A 317 -1.07 3.17 -0.76
N LEU A 318 -1.54 2.95 -2.00
CA LEU A 318 -2.72 2.13 -2.28
C LEU A 318 -2.44 0.64 -2.01
N MET A 319 -1.33 0.11 -2.51
CA MET A 319 -0.92 -1.28 -2.24
C MET A 319 -0.69 -1.50 -0.73
N ASP A 320 -0.08 -0.52 -0.08
CA ASP A 320 0.17 -0.49 1.36
C ASP A 320 -1.14 -0.59 2.15
N ALA A 321 -2.16 0.18 1.76
CA ALA A 321 -3.51 0.10 2.35
C ALA A 321 -4.14 -1.29 2.14
N MET A 322 -4.02 -1.86 0.93
CA MET A 322 -4.55 -3.20 0.63
C MET A 322 -3.86 -4.29 1.47
N ILE A 323 -2.54 -4.23 1.62
CA ILE A 323 -1.76 -5.19 2.41
C ILE A 323 -2.13 -5.09 3.90
N GLU A 324 -2.31 -3.87 4.42
CA GLU A 324 -2.72 -3.67 5.82
C GLU A 324 -4.09 -4.30 6.10
N ARG A 325 -5.03 -4.18 5.17
CA ARG A 325 -6.36 -4.80 5.25
C ARG A 325 -6.29 -6.32 5.16
N SER A 326 -5.45 -6.88 4.28
CA SER A 326 -5.19 -8.32 4.24
C SER A 326 -4.47 -8.83 5.49
N GLY A 327 -3.79 -7.94 6.24
CA GLY A 327 -3.07 -8.22 7.46
C GLY A 327 -3.90 -8.11 8.76
N ARG A 328 -5.23 -7.99 8.71
CA ARG A 328 -6.10 -7.84 9.90
C ARG A 328 -5.86 -8.91 10.98
N PHE A 329 -5.41 -10.11 10.61
CA PHE A 329 -5.08 -11.19 11.56
C PHE A 329 -3.82 -10.95 12.39
N CYS A 330 -3.02 -9.94 12.05
CA CYS A 330 -1.74 -9.69 12.69
C CYS A 330 -1.84 -8.93 14.00
N GLY A 331 -2.89 -8.14 14.22
CA GLY A 331 -3.06 -7.28 15.42
C GLY A 331 -2.00 -6.18 15.59
N GLY A 332 -0.86 -6.29 14.90
CA GLY A 332 0.27 -5.40 15.00
C GLY A 332 0.89 -5.35 16.40
N VAL A 333 1.65 -4.29 16.66
CA VAL A 333 2.15 -3.93 18.00
C VAL A 333 1.02 -3.46 18.94
N HIS A 334 -0.22 -3.37 18.45
CA HIS A 334 -1.34 -2.75 19.16
C HIS A 334 -2.11 -3.74 20.03
N CYS A 335 -2.12 -5.03 19.65
CA CYS A 335 -2.86 -6.07 20.37
C CYS A 335 -2.03 -6.89 21.37
N GLY A 336 -0.75 -6.54 21.52
CA GLY A 336 0.20 -7.16 22.45
C GLY A 336 -0.01 -6.76 23.90
#